data_AF-A0A7W9WA24-F1
#
_entry.id   AF-A0A7W9WA24-F1
#
_cell.length_a   1.000
_cell.length_b   1.000
_cell.length_c   1.000
_cell.angle_alpha   90.00
_cell.angle_beta   90.00
_cell.angle_gamma   90.00
#
_symmetry.space_group_name_H-M   'P 1'
#
loop_
_entity.id
_entity.type
_entity.pdbx_description
1 polymer ?
#
loop_
_entity_poly.entity_id
_entity_poly.type
_entity_poly.pdbx_seq_one_letter_code
_entity_poly.pdbx_strand_id
1 'polypeptide(L)'
;MQLDEAKSKFIEGWGTLGSAWGVSRTMAQVHALLLVSPGALSTEDLMEQLQISRGNANMNVRALMDWGIVRKELRPGERREFFSAEKDIHRVATLILKERRKRELEPIMRVLSEIKQVEPTPGATSEETESFTKMIDSIHSFAEFADGAASTLIKADENWFLSTFMKLMRPSQ
;
A
#
# COMPACT_ATOMS: atom_id res chain seq x y z
N MET A 1 26.46 -15.86 -8.40
CA MET A 1 25.38 -15.72 -7.41
C MET A 1 24.50 -16.95 -7.51
N GLN A 2 24.30 -17.66 -6.41
CA GLN A 2 23.39 -18.82 -6.36
C GLN A 2 21.95 -18.36 -6.09
N LEU A 3 20.96 -19.24 -6.29
CA LEU A 3 19.53 -18.90 -6.12
C LEU A 3 19.23 -18.37 -4.72
N ASP A 4 19.78 -18.99 -3.67
CA ASP A 4 19.52 -18.59 -2.29
C ASP A 4 20.12 -17.22 -1.97
N GLU A 5 21.28 -16.92 -2.54
CA GLU A 5 21.90 -15.59 -2.44
C GLU A 5 21.05 -14.52 -3.15
N ALA A 6 20.48 -14.87 -4.32
CA ALA A 6 19.58 -13.97 -5.06
C ALA A 6 18.28 -13.68 -4.28
N LYS A 7 17.67 -14.70 -3.67
CA LYS A 7 16.49 -14.55 -2.81
C LYS A 7 16.77 -13.69 -1.59
N SER A 8 17.90 -13.91 -0.92
CA SER A 8 18.31 -13.13 0.24
C SER A 8 18.46 -11.65 -0.11
N LYS A 9 19.18 -11.34 -1.21
CA LYS A 9 19.32 -9.97 -1.72
C LYS A 9 17.97 -9.34 -2.09
N PHE A 10 17.07 -10.11 -2.70
CA PHE A 10 15.73 -9.61 -3.00
C PHE A 10 14.95 -9.27 -1.72
N ILE A 11 14.93 -10.15 -0.73
CA ILE A 11 14.24 -9.94 0.55
C ILE A 11 14.79 -8.70 1.27
N GLU A 12 16.11 -8.52 1.30
CA GLU A 12 16.75 -7.35 1.90
C GLU A 12 16.43 -6.06 1.15
N GLY A 13 16.56 -6.07 -0.18
CA GLY A 13 16.23 -4.94 -1.03
C GLY A 13 14.77 -4.52 -0.91
N TRP A 14 13.86 -5.50 -0.90
CA TRP A 14 12.43 -5.27 -0.73
C TRP A 14 12.09 -4.73 0.66
N GLY A 15 12.77 -5.23 1.71
CA GLY A 15 12.68 -4.70 3.06
C GLY A 15 13.10 -3.22 3.15
N THR A 16 14.18 -2.86 2.45
CA THR A 16 14.67 -1.48 2.38
C THR A 16 13.71 -0.58 1.63
N LEU A 17 13.18 -1.03 0.49
CA LEU A 17 12.14 -0.32 -0.26
C LEU A 17 10.90 -0.07 0.60
N GLY A 18 10.41 -1.10 1.29
CA GLY A 18 9.25 -0.98 2.18
C GLY A 18 9.44 0.06 3.27
N SER A 19 10.63 0.10 3.90
CA SER A 19 10.97 1.10 4.90
C SER A 19 11.01 2.52 4.35
N ALA A 20 11.58 2.71 3.16
CA ALA A 20 11.60 4.02 2.49
C ALA A 20 10.18 4.53 2.17
N TRP A 21 9.22 3.63 2.01
CA TRP A 21 7.82 3.94 1.74
C TRP A 21 6.94 3.93 3.01
N GLY A 22 7.55 3.91 4.21
CA GLY A 22 6.84 4.03 5.48
C GLY A 22 6.16 2.74 5.98
N VAL A 23 6.55 1.58 5.47
CA VAL A 23 6.09 0.27 5.95
C VAL A 23 7.20 -0.39 6.79
N SER A 24 6.83 -1.20 7.78
CA SER A 24 7.84 -1.90 8.60
C SER A 24 8.73 -2.79 7.71
N ARG A 25 10.05 -2.75 7.96
CA ARG A 25 11.02 -3.59 7.24
C ARG A 25 10.61 -5.06 7.26
N THR A 26 10.22 -5.56 8.42
CA THR A 26 9.86 -6.97 8.60
C THR A 26 8.59 -7.34 7.85
N MET A 27 7.57 -6.47 7.80
CA MET A 27 6.36 -6.71 7.00
C MET A 27 6.71 -6.87 5.52
N ALA A 28 7.56 -5.97 5.00
CA ALA A 28 8.04 -6.02 3.63
C ALA A 28 8.87 -7.29 3.37
N GLN A 29 9.73 -7.72 4.30
CA GLN A 29 10.51 -8.96 4.17
C GLN A 29 9.64 -10.22 4.20
N VAL A 30 8.61 -10.27 5.06
CA VAL A 30 7.63 -11.37 5.08
C VAL A 30 6.90 -11.45 3.73
N HIS A 31 6.47 -10.30 3.19
CA HIS A 31 5.85 -10.25 1.87
C HIS A 31 6.81 -10.72 0.77
N ALA A 32 8.05 -10.22 0.77
CA ALA A 32 9.07 -10.58 -0.20
C ALA A 32 9.35 -12.08 -0.21
N LEU A 33 9.48 -12.70 0.97
CA LEU A 33 9.66 -14.14 1.10
C LEU A 33 8.47 -14.89 0.50
N LEU A 34 7.24 -14.52 0.88
CA LEU A 34 6.04 -15.14 0.34
C LEU A 34 5.87 -14.92 -1.17
N LEU A 35 6.36 -13.81 -1.73
CA LEU A 35 6.37 -13.53 -3.17
C LEU A 35 7.29 -14.45 -3.95
N VAL A 36 8.50 -14.74 -3.45
CA VAL A 36 9.48 -15.59 -4.16
C VAL A 36 9.38 -17.08 -3.79
N SER A 37 8.58 -17.43 -2.79
CA SER A 37 8.32 -18.83 -2.45
C SER A 37 7.40 -19.50 -3.46
N PRO A 38 7.74 -20.72 -3.94
CA PRO A 38 6.94 -21.43 -4.94
C PRO A 38 5.59 -21.93 -4.40
N GLY A 39 5.46 -22.06 -3.08
CA GLY A 39 4.22 -22.48 -2.42
C GLY A 39 4.01 -21.76 -1.09
N ALA A 40 2.86 -22.02 -0.47
CA ALA A 40 2.53 -21.40 0.80
C ALA A 40 3.43 -21.88 1.94
N LEU A 41 3.82 -20.94 2.80
CA LEU A 41 4.70 -21.14 3.94
C LEU A 41 3.91 -21.09 5.25
N SER A 42 4.31 -21.89 6.22
CA SER A 42 3.78 -21.84 7.58
C SER A 42 4.39 -20.70 8.41
N THR A 43 3.79 -20.37 9.55
CA THR A 43 4.39 -19.44 10.51
C THR A 43 5.79 -19.88 10.92
N GLU A 44 6.00 -21.18 11.13
CA GLU A 44 7.31 -21.76 11.46
C GLU A 44 8.34 -21.52 10.35
N ASP A 45 7.95 -21.72 9.08
CA ASP A 45 8.85 -21.49 7.94
C ASP A 45 9.26 -20.00 7.84
N LEU A 46 8.33 -19.08 8.12
CA LEU A 46 8.62 -17.65 8.14
C LEU A 46 9.59 -17.28 9.27
N MET A 47 9.40 -17.87 10.45
CA MET A 47 10.29 -17.66 11.60
C MET A 47 11.70 -18.15 11.29
N GLU A 48 11.83 -19.35 10.73
CA GLU A 48 13.11 -19.96 10.39
C GLU A 48 13.84 -19.18 9.29
N GLN A 49 13.15 -18.83 8.20
CA GLN A 49 13.81 -18.20 7.06
C GLN A 49 14.15 -16.72 7.31
N LEU A 50 13.37 -16.01 8.13
CA LEU A 50 13.59 -14.58 8.41
C LEU A 50 14.20 -14.32 9.79
N GLN A 51 14.40 -15.35 10.60
CA GLN A 51 14.93 -15.24 11.98
C GLN A 51 14.10 -14.28 12.85
N ILE A 52 12.77 -14.39 12.75
CA ILE A 52 11.82 -13.56 13.50
C ILE A 52 11.02 -14.38 14.50
N SER A 53 10.51 -13.74 15.56
CA SER A 53 9.68 -14.41 16.56
C SER A 53 8.31 -14.78 15.98
N ARG A 54 7.66 -15.79 16.59
CA ARG A 54 6.29 -16.20 16.23
C ARG A 54 5.28 -15.06 16.29
N GLY A 55 5.36 -14.24 17.35
CA GLY A 55 4.49 -13.08 17.52
C GLY A 55 4.69 -12.04 16.42
N ASN A 56 5.94 -11.79 16.05
CA ASN A 56 6.28 -10.87 14.97
C ASN A 56 5.81 -11.42 13.60
N ALA A 57 6.03 -12.71 13.31
CA ALA A 57 5.54 -13.36 12.11
C ALA A 57 4.01 -13.24 11.98
N ASN A 58 3.27 -13.65 13.01
CA ASN A 58 1.80 -13.59 13.02
C ASN A 58 1.26 -12.16 12.87
N MET A 59 1.89 -11.18 13.52
CA MET A 59 1.52 -9.78 13.39
C MET A 59 1.67 -9.30 11.95
N ASN A 60 2.81 -9.56 11.31
CA ASN A 60 3.07 -9.09 9.94
C ASN A 60 2.20 -9.82 8.91
N VAL A 61 1.98 -11.13 9.07
CA VAL A 61 1.09 -11.89 8.17
C VAL A 61 -0.35 -11.41 8.30
N ARG A 62 -0.84 -11.15 9.52
CA ARG A 62 -2.17 -10.56 9.72
C ARG A 62 -2.29 -9.20 9.04
N ALA A 63 -1.30 -8.33 9.24
CA ALA A 63 -1.29 -7.04 8.54
C ALA A 63 -1.32 -7.24 7.02
N LEU A 64 -0.48 -8.11 6.45
CA LEU A 64 -0.47 -8.36 5.01
C LEU A 64 -1.81 -8.93 4.49
N MET A 65 -2.52 -9.72 5.29
CA MET A 65 -3.89 -10.16 4.99
C MET A 65 -4.89 -9.00 5.04
N ASP A 66 -4.77 -8.08 6.00
CA ASP A 66 -5.62 -6.88 6.06
C ASP A 66 -5.41 -5.95 4.86
N TRP A 67 -4.20 -5.92 4.31
CA TRP A 67 -3.89 -5.25 3.04
C TRP A 67 -4.35 -6.02 1.80
N GLY A 68 -4.81 -7.27 1.97
CA GLY A 68 -5.32 -8.13 0.89
C GLY A 68 -4.25 -8.73 -0.02
N ILE A 69 -2.97 -8.54 0.28
CA ILE A 69 -1.84 -9.01 -0.55
C ILE A 69 -1.28 -10.37 -0.12
N VAL A 70 -1.76 -10.89 1.01
CA VAL A 70 -1.51 -12.26 1.48
C VAL A 70 -2.84 -12.92 1.81
N ARG A 71 -2.94 -14.23 1.57
CA ARG A 71 -4.07 -15.06 1.98
C ARG A 71 -3.60 -16.26 2.80
N LYS A 72 -4.47 -16.74 3.66
CA LYS A 72 -4.29 -17.98 4.42
C LYS A 72 -4.80 -19.16 3.59
N GLU A 73 -4.01 -20.23 3.55
CA GLU A 73 -4.35 -21.52 2.95
C GLU A 73 -4.58 -22.55 4.05
N LEU A 74 -5.75 -23.21 4.00
CA LEU A 74 -6.07 -24.32 4.90
C LEU A 74 -5.73 -25.64 4.21
N ARG A 75 -4.93 -26.47 4.87
CA ARG A 75 -4.57 -27.81 4.37
C ARG A 75 -5.24 -28.87 5.24
N PRO A 76 -6.09 -29.76 4.68
CA PRO A 76 -6.74 -30.81 5.45
C PRO A 76 -5.72 -31.68 6.21
N GLY A 77 -6.00 -31.95 7.48
CA GLY A 77 -5.11 -32.75 8.34
C GLY A 77 -3.92 -31.99 8.95
N GLU A 78 -3.63 -30.77 8.48
CA GLU A 78 -2.60 -29.92 9.09
C GLU A 78 -3.22 -29.01 10.16
N ARG A 79 -2.57 -28.96 11.33
CA ARG A 79 -2.92 -28.00 12.39
C ARG A 79 -2.29 -26.62 12.17
N ARG A 80 -1.28 -26.56 11.29
CA ARG A 80 -0.53 -25.34 10.97
C ARG A 80 -1.32 -24.47 9.99
N GLU A 81 -1.12 -23.16 10.12
CA GLU A 81 -1.61 -22.18 9.15
C GLU A 81 -0.55 -21.98 8.08
N PHE A 82 -0.97 -21.93 6.81
CA PHE A 82 -0.09 -21.64 5.68
C PHE A 82 -0.51 -20.34 5.01
N PHE A 83 0.44 -19.63 4.41
CA PHE A 83 0.22 -18.32 3.83
C PHE A 83 0.87 -18.21 2.45
N SER A 84 0.21 -17.52 1.53
CA SER A 84 0.70 -17.24 0.19
C SER A 84 0.46 -15.77 -0.16
N ALA A 85 1.41 -15.15 -0.85
CA ALA A 85 1.23 -13.81 -1.41
C ALA A 85 0.51 -13.83 -2.75
N GLU A 86 -0.15 -12.72 -3.10
CA GLU A 86 -0.53 -12.41 -4.48
C GLU A 86 0.73 -12.33 -5.35
N LYS A 87 0.74 -13.03 -6.49
CA LYS A 87 1.91 -13.14 -7.37
C LYS A 87 1.89 -12.14 -8.51
N ASP A 88 0.70 -11.64 -8.87
CA ASP A 88 0.56 -10.56 -9.84
C ASP A 88 0.95 -9.22 -9.20
N ILE A 89 2.07 -8.65 -9.65
CA ILE A 89 2.61 -7.39 -9.13
C ILE A 89 1.70 -6.19 -9.46
N HIS A 90 0.97 -6.22 -10.57
CA HIS A 90 -0.02 -5.19 -10.89
C HIS A 90 -1.20 -5.25 -9.92
N ARG A 91 -1.64 -6.47 -9.59
CA ARG A 91 -2.67 -6.68 -8.57
C ARG A 91 -2.20 -6.23 -7.19
N VAL A 92 -0.98 -6.56 -6.79
CA VAL A 92 -0.36 -6.09 -5.53
C VAL A 92 -0.34 -4.57 -5.47
N ALA A 93 0.15 -3.90 -6.52
CA ALA A 93 0.19 -2.44 -6.57
C ALA A 93 -1.21 -1.81 -6.45
N THR A 94 -2.19 -2.39 -7.14
CA THR A 94 -3.60 -1.94 -7.09
C THR A 94 -4.19 -2.09 -5.69
N LEU A 95 -3.93 -3.22 -5.02
CA LEU A 95 -4.40 -3.48 -3.66
C LEU A 95 -3.76 -2.52 -2.65
N ILE A 96 -2.45 -2.28 -2.76
CA ILE A 96 -1.74 -1.29 -1.93
C ILE A 96 -2.31 0.11 -2.13
N LEU A 97 -2.51 0.54 -3.38
CA LEU A 97 -3.07 1.86 -3.68
C LEU A 97 -4.48 2.02 -3.13
N LYS A 98 -5.33 0.99 -3.30
CA LYS A 98 -6.69 0.96 -2.76
C LYS A 98 -6.69 1.08 -1.24
N GLU A 99 -5.82 0.33 -0.57
CA GLU A 99 -5.76 0.34 0.90
C GLU A 99 -5.16 1.65 1.43
N ARG A 100 -4.16 2.22 0.76
CA ARG A 100 -3.64 3.57 1.11
C ARG A 100 -4.67 4.66 0.93
N ARG A 101 -5.37 4.68 -0.21
CA ARG A 101 -6.46 5.62 -0.44
C ARG A 101 -7.49 5.56 0.70
N LYS A 102 -7.91 4.35 1.08
CA LYS A 102 -8.86 4.11 2.18
C LYS A 102 -8.32 4.56 3.56
N ARG A 103 -7.05 4.28 3.87
CA ARG A 103 -6.46 4.55 5.19
C ARG A 103 -5.95 5.97 5.38
N GLU A 104 -5.52 6.62 4.30
CA GLU A 104 -4.79 7.89 4.36
C GLU A 104 -5.59 9.02 3.71
N LEU A 105 -6.11 8.80 2.50
CA LEU A 105 -6.74 9.86 1.71
C LEU A 105 -8.20 10.11 2.08
N GLU A 106 -9.00 9.05 2.26
CA GLU A 106 -10.40 9.18 2.66
C GLU A 106 -10.58 9.87 4.02
N PRO A 107 -9.76 9.59 5.07
CA PRO A 107 -9.89 10.28 6.35
C PRO A 107 -9.51 11.76 6.27
N ILE A 108 -8.42 12.12 5.57
CA ILE A 108 -8.03 13.54 5.46
C ILE A 108 -9.07 14.34 4.68
N MET A 109 -9.67 13.76 3.64
CA MET A 109 -10.77 14.41 2.91
C MET A 109 -11.97 14.74 3.81
N ARG A 110 -12.34 13.86 4.74
CA ARG A 110 -13.41 14.12 5.72
C ARG A 110 -13.05 15.29 6.63
N VAL A 111 -11.84 15.28 7.20
CA VAL A 111 -11.36 16.37 8.06
C VAL A 111 -11.34 17.70 7.32
N LEU A 112 -10.81 17.72 6.08
CA LEU A 112 -10.77 18.93 5.25
C LEU A 112 -12.17 19.46 4.95
N SER A 113 -13.16 18.59 4.76
CA SER A 113 -14.55 19.01 4.52
C SER A 113 -15.21 19.63 5.76
N GLU A 114 -14.85 19.18 6.97
CA GLU A 114 -15.34 19.73 8.23
C GLU A 114 -14.74 21.11 8.51
N ILE A 115 -13.44 21.27 8.31
CA ILE A 115 -12.73 22.53 8.61
C ILE A 115 -12.91 23.64 7.56
N LYS A 116 -13.56 23.35 6.42
CA LYS A 116 -14.01 24.40 5.49
C LYS A 116 -15.13 25.27 6.05
N GLN A 117 -15.80 24.82 7.12
CA GLN A 117 -16.93 25.52 7.74
C GLN A 117 -16.51 26.35 8.97
N VAL A 118 -15.24 26.75 9.06
CA VAL A 118 -14.72 27.45 10.24
C VAL A 118 -15.24 28.89 10.30
N GLU A 119 -15.90 29.21 11.41
CA GLU A 119 -16.21 30.59 11.77
C GLU A 119 -14.99 31.27 12.40
N PRO A 120 -14.78 32.58 12.19
CA PRO A 120 -13.68 33.30 12.82
C PRO A 120 -13.82 33.28 14.35
N THR A 121 -12.75 32.87 15.05
CA THR A 121 -12.69 32.98 16.51
C THR A 121 -12.68 34.45 16.94
N PRO A 122 -13.31 34.83 18.08
CA PRO A 122 -13.21 36.19 18.60
C PRO A 122 -11.75 36.65 18.75
N GLY A 123 -11.39 37.75 18.08
CA GLY A 123 -10.03 38.30 18.08
C GLY A 123 -9.14 37.84 16.91
N ALA A 124 -9.60 36.90 16.07
CA ALA A 124 -8.91 36.54 14.83
C ALA A 124 -8.98 37.69 13.82
N THR A 125 -7.89 37.96 13.13
CA THR A 125 -7.88 38.95 12.05
C THR A 125 -8.52 38.39 10.78
N SER A 126 -9.02 39.29 9.91
CA SER A 126 -9.53 38.89 8.59
C SER A 126 -8.44 38.20 7.77
N GLU A 127 -7.20 38.70 7.86
CA GLU A 127 -6.05 38.16 7.12
C GLU A 127 -5.71 36.73 7.55
N GLU A 128 -5.68 36.44 8.86
CA GLU A 128 -5.45 35.08 9.36
C GLU A 128 -6.53 34.11 8.90
N THR A 129 -7.80 34.52 8.98
CA THR A 129 -8.94 33.69 8.57
C THR A 129 -8.92 33.40 7.07
N GLU A 130 -8.65 34.42 6.24
CA GLU A 130 -8.55 34.26 4.79
C GLU A 130 -7.36 33.38 4.38
N SER A 131 -6.19 33.57 5.02
CA SER A 131 -4.99 32.80 4.75
C SER A 131 -5.19 31.32 5.05
N PHE A 132 -5.77 31.01 6.22
CA PHE A 132 -6.13 29.64 6.60
C PHE A 132 -7.11 29.02 5.61
N THR A 133 -8.21 29.72 5.30
CA THR A 133 -9.25 29.22 4.39
C THR A 133 -8.68 28.89 3.00
N LYS A 134 -7.86 29.80 2.44
CA LYS A 134 -7.19 29.58 1.15
C LYS A 134 -6.27 28.35 1.17
N MET A 135 -5.55 28.12 2.26
CA MET A 135 -4.68 26.95 2.39
C MET A 135 -5.50 25.65 2.48
N ILE A 136 -6.57 25.63 3.29
CA ILE A 136 -7.47 24.47 3.38
C ILE A 136 -8.11 24.15 2.03
N ASP A 137 -8.59 25.16 1.30
CA ASP A 137 -9.15 24.96 -0.04
C ASP A 137 -8.12 24.39 -1.03
N SER A 138 -6.88 24.87 -0.96
CA SER A 138 -5.78 24.37 -1.79
C SER A 138 -5.46 22.90 -1.48
N ILE A 139 -5.37 22.54 -0.20
CA ILE A 139 -5.13 21.15 0.22
C ILE A 139 -6.29 20.25 -0.19
N HIS A 140 -7.54 20.68 0.03
CA HIS A 140 -8.73 19.91 -0.36
C HIS A 140 -8.76 19.65 -1.87
N SER A 141 -8.54 20.68 -2.67
CA SER A 141 -8.52 20.55 -4.14
C SER A 141 -7.44 19.58 -4.61
N PHE A 142 -6.25 19.63 -3.99
CA PHE A 142 -5.19 18.68 -4.30
C PHE A 142 -5.54 17.24 -3.88
N ALA A 143 -6.15 17.06 -2.71
CA ALA A 143 -6.57 15.76 -2.22
C ALA A 143 -7.68 15.14 -3.09
N GLU A 144 -8.63 15.93 -3.60
CA GLU A 144 -9.63 15.49 -4.58
C GLU A 144 -8.99 15.03 -5.89
N PHE A 145 -8.00 15.80 -6.39
CA PHE A 145 -7.24 15.41 -7.57
C PHE A 145 -6.51 14.08 -7.35
N ALA A 146 -5.84 13.91 -6.20
CA ALA A 146 -5.16 12.67 -5.85
C ALA A 146 -6.13 11.49 -5.75
N ASP A 147 -7.33 11.68 -5.19
CA ASP A 147 -8.36 10.63 -5.08
C ASP A 147 -8.89 10.22 -6.45
N GLY A 148 -9.13 11.19 -7.33
CA GLY A 148 -9.53 10.95 -8.71
C GLY A 148 -8.46 10.18 -9.49
N ALA A 149 -7.19 10.56 -9.36
CA ALA A 149 -6.07 9.87 -9.98
C ALA A 149 -5.93 8.43 -9.45
N ALA A 150 -5.97 8.24 -8.13
CA ALA A 150 -5.89 6.93 -7.51
C ALA A 150 -7.07 6.03 -7.93
N SER A 151 -8.29 6.56 -7.93
CA SER A 151 -9.49 5.86 -8.38
C SER A 151 -9.39 5.43 -9.85
N THR A 152 -8.81 6.26 -10.69
CA THR A 152 -8.57 5.95 -12.10
C THR A 152 -7.55 4.83 -12.26
N LEU A 153 -6.43 4.89 -11.54
CA LEU A 153 -5.42 3.82 -11.55
C LEU A 153 -5.96 2.49 -11.02
N ILE A 154 -6.81 2.51 -9.99
CA ILE A 154 -7.43 1.30 -9.44
C ILE A 154 -8.44 0.67 -10.43
N LYS A 155 -9.16 1.50 -11.20
CA LYS A 155 -10.16 1.06 -12.18
C LYS A 155 -9.56 0.73 -13.54
N ALA A 156 -8.33 1.15 -13.80
CA ALA A 156 -7.64 0.87 -15.03
C ALA A 156 -7.33 -0.63 -15.12
N ASP A 157 -8.16 -1.38 -15.85
CA ASP A 157 -7.73 -2.65 -16.45
C ASP A 157 -6.47 -2.39 -17.29
N GLU A 158 -5.57 -3.37 -17.37
CA GLU A 158 -4.30 -3.30 -18.12
C GLU A 158 -4.48 -2.69 -19.53
N ASN A 159 -5.62 -2.97 -20.17
CA ASN A 159 -5.96 -2.48 -21.50
C ASN A 159 -6.21 -0.96 -21.59
N TRP A 160 -6.74 -0.32 -20.56
CA TRP A 160 -7.09 1.10 -20.61
C TRP A 160 -5.85 2.00 -20.41
N PHE A 161 -4.99 1.71 -19.44
CA PHE A 161 -3.77 2.49 -19.18
C PHE A 161 -2.76 2.39 -20.33
N LEU A 162 -2.54 1.18 -20.85
CA LEU A 162 -1.71 0.98 -22.04
C LEU A 162 -2.27 1.76 -23.24
N SER A 163 -3.60 1.81 -23.41
CA SER A 163 -4.21 2.57 -24.51
C SER A 163 -4.07 4.09 -24.35
N THR A 164 -4.14 4.61 -23.13
CA THR A 164 -3.99 6.05 -22.84
C THR A 164 -2.53 6.49 -22.95
N PHE A 165 -1.60 5.69 -22.44
CA PHE A 165 -0.16 5.90 -22.63
C PHE A 165 0.24 5.80 -24.11
N MET A 166 -0.28 4.82 -24.85
CA MET A 166 -0.07 4.69 -26.30
C MET A 166 -0.68 5.85 -27.09
N LYS A 167 -1.81 6.42 -26.64
CA LYS A 167 -2.39 7.63 -27.24
C LYS A 167 -1.54 8.87 -26.97
N LEU A 168 -0.92 8.96 -25.79
CA LEU A 168 -0.01 10.05 -25.43
C LEU A 168 1.34 9.96 -26.18
N MET A 169 1.79 8.75 -26.50
CA MET A 169 3.03 8.46 -27.23
C MET A 169 2.86 8.43 -28.76
N ARG A 170 1.63 8.50 -29.28
CA ARG A 170 1.40 8.68 -30.71
C ARG A 170 1.65 10.14 -31.07
N PRO A 171 2.61 10.46 -31.95
CA PRO A 171 2.71 11.81 -32.51
C PRO A 171 1.39 12.09 -33.22
N SER A 172 0.77 13.22 -32.92
CA SER A 172 -0.30 13.78 -33.74
C SER A 172 0.21 13.88 -35.17
N GLN A 173 -0.31 13.03 -36.07
CA GLN A 173 -0.28 13.30 -37.51
C GLN A 173 -1.39 14.29 -37.86
#